data_AF-A0A7J8F3U5-F1
#
_entry.id   AF-A0A7J8F3U5-F1
#
_cell.length_a   1.000
_cell.length_b   1.000
_cell.length_c   1.000
_cell.angle_alpha   90.00
_cell.angle_beta   90.00
_cell.angle_gamma   90.00
#
_symmetry.space_group_name_H-M   'P 1'
#
loop_
_entity.id
_entity.type
_entity.pdbx_description
1 polymer ?
#
loop_
_entity_poly.entity_id
_entity_poly.type
_entity_poly.pdbx_seq_one_letter_code
_entity_poly.pdbx_strand_id
1 'polypeptide(L)'
;MYPGTVYQKYEPIFFQSIGNPFIFRCLDGVLIDGNDKGISKVVFRSCNGRDRLGPLKMSDSTWLTSEFHNPLAVGQYVNNCSNDRPANVCYQEFDVPAVFPIELKQYLPNIAYSFDKESPLRCVVLVALRDIKQGEELFSNYYTIVS
;
A
#
# COMPACT_ATOMS: atom_id res chain seq x y z
N MET A 1 3.47 -3.84 -4.69
CA MET A 1 2.73 -2.68 -4.14
C MET A 1 2.66 -2.81 -2.64
N TYR A 2 2.84 -1.70 -1.93
CA TYR A 2 2.59 -1.60 -0.49
C TYR A 2 1.08 -1.42 -0.29
N PRO A 3 0.36 -2.43 0.23
CA PRO A 3 -1.07 -2.33 0.47
C PRO A 3 -1.34 -1.46 1.68
N GLY A 4 -2.57 -0.94 1.80
CA GLY A 4 -2.97 -0.27 3.03
C GLY A 4 -3.94 0.89 2.90
N THR A 5 -4.35 1.40 4.05
CA THR A 5 -5.16 2.62 4.13
C THR A 5 -4.24 3.83 3.97
N VAL A 6 -4.59 4.74 3.06
CA VAL A 6 -3.83 5.93 2.70
C VAL A 6 -4.37 7.11 3.49
N TYR A 7 -3.52 7.69 4.33
CA TYR A 7 -3.83 8.87 5.12
C TYR A 7 -3.11 10.08 4.54
N GLN A 8 -3.87 11.11 4.20
CA GLN A 8 -3.33 12.41 3.82
C GLN A 8 -2.61 13.06 5.00
N LYS A 9 -1.77 14.05 4.68
CA LYS A 9 -1.08 14.83 5.71
C LYS A 9 -2.09 15.40 6.70
N TYR A 10 -1.84 15.18 8.00
CA TYR A 10 -2.67 15.60 9.14
C TYR A 10 -3.95 14.79 9.41
N GLU A 11 -4.24 13.74 8.64
CA GLU A 11 -5.34 12.83 8.97
C GLU A 11 -5.03 11.98 10.21
N PRO A 12 -6.06 11.59 11.00
CA PRO A 12 -5.87 10.91 12.27
C PRO A 12 -5.43 9.45 12.09
N ILE A 13 -4.20 9.15 12.52
CA ILE A 13 -3.61 7.79 12.50
C ILE A 13 -3.20 7.27 13.89
N PHE A 14 -3.37 8.07 14.96
CA PHE A 14 -2.76 7.81 16.27
C PHE A 14 -2.94 6.37 16.75
N PHE A 15 -4.19 5.88 16.85
CA PHE A 15 -4.46 4.52 17.35
C PHE A 15 -3.94 3.42 16.45
N GLN A 16 -3.98 3.63 15.13
CA GLN A 16 -3.49 2.69 14.11
C GLN A 16 -1.96 2.62 14.11
N SER A 17 -1.28 3.68 14.55
CA SER A 17 0.18 3.78 14.56
C SER A 17 0.86 3.13 15.78
N ILE A 18 0.13 2.90 16.88
CA ILE A 18 0.71 2.38 18.12
C ILE A 18 1.26 0.97 17.90
N GLY A 19 2.60 0.83 17.97
CA GLY A 19 3.27 -0.46 17.80
C GLY A 19 3.14 -1.06 16.40
N ASN A 20 2.83 -0.24 15.39
CA ASN A 20 2.61 -0.70 14.02
C ASN A 20 3.90 -0.56 13.17
N PRO A 21 4.60 -1.66 12.84
CA PRO A 21 5.80 -1.61 12.02
C PRO A 21 5.49 -1.47 10.52
N PHE A 22 4.21 -1.50 10.11
CA PHE A 22 3.75 -1.48 8.73
C PHE A 22 3.14 -0.12 8.32
N ILE A 23 3.60 0.96 8.94
CA ILE A 23 3.31 2.32 8.47
C ILE A 23 4.42 2.75 7.51
N PHE A 24 4.09 2.89 6.23
CA PHE A 24 4.96 3.52 5.26
C PHE A 24 4.73 5.03 5.25
N ARG A 25 5.79 5.83 5.24
CA ARG A 25 5.72 7.30 5.15
C ARG A 25 6.31 7.77 3.83
N CYS A 26 5.47 8.38 2.99
CA CYS A 26 5.86 9.04 1.76
C CYS A 26 6.58 10.37 2.04
N LEU A 27 7.32 10.88 1.05
CA LEU A 27 8.14 12.08 1.14
C LEU A 27 7.32 13.33 1.50
N ASP A 28 6.09 13.45 0.99
CA ASP A 28 5.17 14.56 1.25
C ASP A 28 4.42 14.44 2.60
N GLY A 29 4.63 13.35 3.33
CA GLY A 29 3.98 13.08 4.61
C GLY A 29 2.68 12.29 4.51
N VAL A 30 2.28 11.81 3.32
CA VAL A 30 1.24 10.79 3.18
C VAL A 30 1.68 9.51 3.87
N LEU A 31 0.78 8.86 4.59
CA LEU A 31 1.05 7.61 5.28
C LEU A 31 0.24 6.47 4.66
N ILE A 32 0.84 5.28 4.54
CA ILE A 32 0.14 4.07 4.12
C ILE A 32 0.21 3.05 5.26
N ASP A 33 -0.93 2.68 5.82
CA ASP A 33 -1.07 1.68 6.87
C ASP A 33 -1.34 0.30 6.29
N GLY A 34 -0.27 -0.50 6.17
CA GLY A 34 -0.29 -1.84 5.62
C GLY A 34 -0.46 -2.95 6.66
N ASN A 35 -0.92 -2.63 7.89
CA ASN A 35 -1.13 -3.63 8.93
C ASN A 35 -2.44 -4.40 8.69
N ASP A 36 -2.31 -5.72 8.58
CA ASP A 36 -3.39 -6.65 8.25
C ASP A 36 -4.24 -7.09 9.47
N LYS A 37 -3.95 -6.52 10.64
CA LYS A 37 -4.53 -6.88 11.95
C LYS A 37 -5.18 -5.69 12.65
N GLY A 38 -5.94 -6.00 13.71
CA GLY A 38 -6.45 -5.02 14.67
C GLY A 38 -7.26 -3.89 14.05
N ILE A 39 -7.03 -2.66 14.55
CA ILE A 39 -7.75 -1.46 14.14
C ILE A 39 -7.47 -1.12 12.67
N SER A 40 -6.23 -1.24 12.21
CA SER A 40 -5.82 -0.99 10.82
C SER A 40 -6.66 -1.79 9.81
N LYS A 41 -6.82 -3.10 10.06
CA LYS A 41 -7.69 -3.97 9.27
C LYS A 41 -9.15 -3.49 9.25
N VAL A 42 -9.68 -3.10 10.42
CA VAL A 42 -11.07 -2.63 10.56
C VAL A 42 -11.28 -1.34 9.79
N VAL A 43 -10.34 -0.39 9.88
CA VAL A 43 -10.38 0.88 9.15
C VAL A 43 -10.37 0.65 7.64
N PHE A 44 -9.46 -0.18 7.12
CA PHE A 44 -9.42 -0.49 5.69
C PHE A 44 -10.75 -1.07 5.20
N ARG A 45 -11.31 -2.05 5.94
CA ARG A 45 -12.60 -2.67 5.60
C ARG A 45 -13.75 -1.68 5.64
N SER A 46 -13.74 -0.78 6.62
CA SER A 46 -14.74 0.29 6.73
C SER A 46 -14.70 1.22 5.51
N CYS A 47 -13.51 1.67 5.12
CA CYS A 47 -13.33 2.50 3.92
C CYS A 47 -13.76 1.73 2.65
N ASN A 48 -13.44 0.43 2.55
CA ASN A 48 -13.81 -0.38 1.39
C ASN A 48 -15.34 -0.52 1.26
N GLY A 49 -16.03 -0.66 2.39
CA GLY A 49 -17.49 -0.64 2.42
C GLY A 49 -18.08 0.73 2.02
N ARG A 50 -17.49 1.83 2.52
CA ARG A 50 -17.91 3.20 2.19
C ARG A 50 -17.78 3.49 0.69
N ASP A 51 -16.66 3.10 0.08
CA ASP A 51 -16.33 3.50 -1.29
C ASP A 51 -16.99 2.61 -2.35
N ARG A 52 -17.67 1.54 -1.97
CA ARG A 52 -18.30 0.60 -2.90
C ARG A 52 -19.32 1.29 -3.81
N LEU A 53 -19.22 1.04 -5.12
CA LEU A 53 -20.14 1.58 -6.12
C LEU A 53 -20.99 0.46 -6.73
N GLY A 54 -22.16 0.22 -6.13
CA GLY A 54 -23.07 -0.85 -6.54
C GLY A 54 -22.37 -2.22 -6.55
N PRO A 55 -22.32 -2.95 -7.69
CA PRO A 55 -21.61 -4.23 -7.77
C PRO A 55 -20.08 -4.08 -7.85
N LEU A 56 -19.56 -2.87 -8.16
CA LEU A 56 -18.14 -2.65 -8.39
C LEU A 56 -17.37 -2.58 -7.06
N LYS A 57 -16.31 -3.38 -6.97
CA LYS A 57 -15.30 -3.28 -5.91
C LYS A 57 -14.32 -2.17 -6.27
N MET A 58 -14.00 -1.34 -5.28
CA MET A 58 -13.16 -0.14 -5.49
C MET A 58 -11.74 -0.27 -4.94
N SER A 59 -11.45 -1.38 -4.26
CA SER A 59 -10.09 -1.79 -3.89
C SER A 59 -10.04 -3.30 -3.65
N ASP A 60 -8.83 -3.85 -3.73
CA ASP A 60 -8.53 -5.22 -3.35
C ASP A 60 -8.37 -5.32 -1.82
N SER A 61 -9.24 -6.10 -1.18
CA SER A 61 -9.19 -6.38 0.26
C SER A 61 -8.70 -7.79 0.57
N THR A 62 -8.30 -8.58 -0.45
CA THR A 62 -7.90 -9.98 -0.28
C THR A 62 -6.62 -10.13 0.53
N TRP A 63 -5.74 -9.11 0.53
CA TRP A 63 -4.55 -9.02 1.39
C TRP A 63 -4.87 -9.01 2.90
N LEU A 64 -6.12 -8.77 3.29
CA LEU A 64 -6.60 -8.86 4.68
C LEU A 64 -7.22 -10.22 5.02
N THR A 65 -7.15 -11.19 4.12
CA THR A 65 -7.81 -12.50 4.24
C THR A 65 -6.80 -13.63 4.04
N SER A 66 -7.20 -14.85 4.39
CA SER A 66 -6.41 -16.05 4.09
C SER A 66 -6.39 -16.39 2.59
N GLU A 67 -7.35 -15.89 1.82
CA GLU A 67 -7.48 -16.09 0.38
C GLU A 67 -6.84 -14.93 -0.37
N PHE A 68 -5.52 -14.93 -0.42
CA PHE A 68 -4.73 -13.90 -1.08
C PHE A 68 -4.77 -14.07 -2.61
N HIS A 69 -5.44 -13.14 -3.33
CA HIS A 69 -5.60 -13.23 -4.79
C HIS A 69 -4.71 -12.27 -5.59
N ASN A 70 -4.29 -11.17 -4.98
CA ASN A 70 -3.53 -10.13 -5.67
C ASN A 70 -2.03 -10.28 -5.39
N PRO A 71 -1.23 -10.89 -6.29
CA PRO A 71 0.19 -11.13 -6.06
C PRO A 71 1.00 -9.84 -5.85
N LEU A 72 0.45 -8.68 -6.19
CA LEU A 72 1.12 -7.40 -6.05
C LEU A 72 1.01 -6.82 -4.64
N ALA A 73 0.10 -7.28 -3.79
CA ALA A 73 -0.20 -6.70 -2.47
C ALA A 73 0.70 -7.23 -1.33
N VAL A 74 2.01 -7.23 -1.55
CA VAL A 74 3.02 -7.84 -0.64
C VAL A 74 4.11 -6.88 -0.16
N GLY A 75 4.01 -5.60 -0.50
CA GLY A 75 5.08 -4.63 -0.26
C GLY A 75 5.46 -4.47 1.22
N GLN A 76 4.53 -4.63 2.13
CA GLN A 76 4.76 -4.57 3.57
C GLN A 76 5.66 -5.68 4.12
N TYR A 77 5.95 -6.72 3.34
CA TYR A 77 6.80 -7.85 3.73
C TYR A 77 8.18 -7.86 3.07
N VAL A 78 8.48 -6.87 2.21
CA VAL A 78 9.83 -6.75 1.63
C VAL A 78 10.80 -6.29 2.69
N ASN A 79 11.88 -7.07 2.87
CA ASN A 79 12.88 -6.82 3.92
C ASN A 79 13.86 -5.70 3.55
N ASN A 80 14.53 -5.15 4.57
CA ASN A 80 15.59 -4.17 4.34
C ASN A 80 16.86 -4.87 3.80
N CYS A 81 17.57 -4.19 2.91
CA CYS A 81 18.87 -4.65 2.44
C CYS A 81 19.92 -4.61 3.55
N SER A 82 20.97 -5.40 3.37
CA SER A 82 22.20 -5.37 4.16
C SER A 82 23.42 -5.46 3.24
N ASN A 83 24.63 -5.36 3.79
CA ASN A 83 25.86 -5.53 3.00
C ASN A 83 25.92 -6.89 2.27
N ASP A 84 25.37 -7.95 2.89
CA ASP A 84 25.34 -9.30 2.31
C ASP A 84 24.11 -9.54 1.43
N ARG A 85 23.08 -8.70 1.56
CA ARG A 85 21.77 -8.82 0.88
C ARG A 85 21.44 -7.48 0.21
N PRO A 86 22.05 -7.17 -0.94
CA PRO A 86 21.85 -5.88 -1.60
C PRO A 86 20.40 -5.73 -2.07
N ALA A 87 19.93 -4.47 -2.12
CA ALA A 87 18.61 -4.17 -2.63
C ALA A 87 18.46 -4.63 -4.10
N ASN A 88 17.37 -5.33 -4.38
CA ASN A 88 16.98 -5.76 -5.72
C ASN A 88 15.63 -5.15 -6.17
N VAL A 89 14.94 -4.47 -5.25
CA VAL A 89 13.77 -3.64 -5.51
C VAL A 89 13.91 -2.29 -4.80
N CYS A 90 13.18 -1.29 -5.26
CA CYS A 90 12.98 -0.03 -4.54
C CYS A 90 11.49 0.30 -4.44
N TYR A 91 11.15 1.11 -3.42
CA TYR A 91 9.83 1.71 -3.32
C TYR A 91 9.77 2.98 -4.16
N GLN A 92 8.75 3.07 -5.01
CA GLN A 92 8.44 4.27 -5.77
C GLN A 92 7.02 4.75 -5.45
N GLU A 93 6.88 6.04 -5.19
CA GLU A 93 5.58 6.68 -4.99
C GLU A 93 4.89 6.85 -6.34
N PHE A 94 3.59 6.57 -6.38
CA PHE A 94 2.80 6.65 -7.60
C PHE A 94 1.40 7.17 -7.27
N ASP A 95 1.00 8.26 -7.91
CA ASP A 95 -0.36 8.77 -7.82
C ASP A 95 -1.23 8.19 -8.94
N VAL A 96 -2.31 7.51 -8.54
CA VAL A 96 -3.26 6.93 -9.50
C VAL A 96 -3.94 8.05 -10.29
N PRO A 97 -3.89 8.05 -11.64
CA PRO A 97 -4.50 9.10 -12.45
C PRO A 97 -6.01 9.23 -12.20
N ALA A 98 -6.53 10.45 -12.25
CA ALA A 98 -7.98 10.70 -12.08
C ALA A 98 -8.84 9.96 -13.11
N VAL A 99 -8.30 9.73 -14.32
CA VAL A 99 -8.94 9.01 -15.43
C VAL A 99 -8.73 7.50 -15.38
N PHE A 100 -8.24 6.95 -14.26
CA PHE A 100 -8.02 5.51 -14.11
C PHE A 100 -9.35 4.73 -14.19
N PRO A 101 -9.44 3.66 -15.01
CA PRO A 101 -10.68 2.91 -15.21
C PRO A 101 -11.25 2.37 -13.90
N ILE A 102 -12.54 2.62 -13.68
CA ILE A 102 -13.21 2.27 -12.42
C ILE A 102 -13.23 0.75 -12.19
N GLU A 103 -13.37 -0.02 -13.25
CA GLU A 103 -13.41 -1.48 -13.23
C GLU A 103 -12.06 -2.08 -12.78
N LEU A 104 -10.95 -1.35 -12.98
CA LEU A 104 -9.62 -1.81 -12.61
C LEU A 104 -9.25 -1.42 -11.17
N LYS A 105 -10.02 -0.52 -10.52
CA LYS A 105 -9.75 -0.12 -9.13
C LYS A 105 -9.84 -1.29 -8.15
N GLN A 106 -10.59 -2.34 -8.49
CA GLN A 106 -10.67 -3.58 -7.72
C GLN A 106 -9.34 -4.30 -7.52
N TYR A 107 -8.29 -3.96 -8.29
CA TYR A 107 -6.96 -4.56 -8.19
C TYR A 107 -5.97 -3.71 -7.40
N LEU A 108 -6.34 -2.48 -7.04
CA LEU A 108 -5.51 -1.60 -6.21
C LEU A 108 -5.66 -2.01 -4.75
N PRO A 109 -4.58 -2.39 -4.04
CA PRO A 109 -4.67 -2.80 -2.64
C PRO A 109 -4.61 -1.60 -1.68
N ASN A 110 -4.98 -0.41 -2.16
CA ASN A 110 -4.92 0.85 -1.45
C ASN A 110 -6.31 1.48 -1.36
N ILE A 111 -6.59 2.18 -0.28
CA ILE A 111 -7.84 2.92 -0.11
C ILE A 111 -7.62 4.21 0.66
N ALA A 112 -8.26 5.30 0.23
CA ALA A 112 -8.18 6.57 0.94
C ALA A 112 -8.92 6.50 2.28
N TYR A 113 -8.29 7.02 3.35
CA TYR A 113 -8.91 7.09 4.67
C TYR A 113 -10.12 8.02 4.67
N SER A 114 -9.99 9.23 4.13
CA SER A 114 -11.11 10.15 3.94
C SER A 114 -11.78 9.95 2.59
N PHE A 115 -13.01 10.43 2.48
CA PHE A 115 -13.76 10.50 1.22
C PHE A 115 -13.41 11.74 0.38
N ASP A 116 -12.48 12.58 0.86
CA ASP A 116 -12.15 13.82 0.19
C ASP A 116 -11.69 13.57 -1.25
N LYS A 117 -12.42 14.14 -2.21
CA LYS A 117 -12.38 13.76 -3.63
C LYS A 117 -11.27 14.44 -4.41
N GLU A 118 -10.56 15.40 -3.81
CA GLU A 118 -9.61 16.23 -4.55
C GLU A 118 -8.22 15.60 -4.69
N SER A 119 -7.84 14.68 -3.78
CA SER A 119 -6.51 14.06 -3.82
C SER A 119 -6.48 12.78 -4.66
N PRO A 120 -5.48 12.58 -5.54
CA PRO A 120 -5.27 11.28 -6.17
C PRO A 120 -4.96 10.22 -5.12
N LEU A 121 -5.32 8.96 -5.41
CA LEU A 121 -4.97 7.85 -4.55
C LEU A 121 -3.46 7.59 -4.67
N ARG A 122 -2.72 7.85 -3.58
CA ARG A 122 -1.30 7.49 -3.47
C ARG A 122 -1.14 5.99 -3.33
N CYS A 123 -0.32 5.41 -4.19
CA CYS A 123 0.20 4.06 -4.09
C CYS A 123 1.72 4.11 -3.87
N VAL A 124 2.26 3.04 -3.30
CA VAL A 124 3.70 2.78 -3.30
C VAL A 124 3.95 1.47 -4.02
N VAL A 125 4.65 1.52 -5.15
CA VAL A 125 4.96 0.37 -5.98
C VAL A 125 6.37 -0.14 -5.71
N LEU A 126 6.61 -1.40 -6.03
CA LEU A 126 7.95 -2.00 -5.98
C LEU A 126 8.48 -2.04 -7.41
N VAL A 127 9.62 -1.41 -7.65
CA VAL A 127 10.29 -1.43 -8.94
C VAL A 127 11.55 -2.27 -8.83
N ALA A 128 11.73 -3.22 -9.73
CA ALA A 128 12.93 -4.05 -9.77
C ALA A 128 14.13 -3.20 -10.21
N LEU A 129 15.25 -3.30 -9.47
CA LEU A 129 16.51 -2.62 -9.79
C LEU A 129 17.38 -3.43 -10.76
N ARG A 130 17.04 -4.71 -10.93
CA ARG A 130 17.67 -5.68 -11.82
C ARG A 130 16.69 -6.82 -12.08
N ASP A 131 17.04 -7.73 -12.98
CA ASP A 131 16.28 -8.97 -13.15
C ASP A 131 16.28 -9.79 -11.84
N ILE A 132 15.10 -10.30 -11.48
CA ILE A 132 14.85 -11.09 -10.27
C ILE A 132 14.42 -12.49 -10.71
N LYS A 133 15.13 -13.51 -10.22
CA LYS A 133 14.84 -14.92 -10.53
C LYS A 133 13.86 -15.50 -9.52
N GLN A 134 13.18 -16.56 -9.95
CA GLN A 134 12.29 -17.33 -9.08
C GLN A 134 13.05 -17.85 -7.84
N GLY A 135 12.46 -17.67 -6.66
CA GLY A 135 13.04 -18.09 -5.39
C GLY A 135 13.97 -17.06 -4.75
N GLU A 136 14.27 -15.94 -5.42
CA GLU A 136 14.99 -14.83 -4.79
C GLU A 136 14.09 -14.09 -3.79
N GLU A 137 14.65 -13.76 -2.63
CA GLU A 137 14.02 -12.87 -1.66
C GLU A 137 14.14 -11.41 -2.11
N LEU A 138 13.10 -10.61 -1.85
CA LEU A 138 13.08 -9.19 -2.18
C LEU A 138 13.68 -8.36 -1.04
N PHE A 139 14.62 -7.50 -1.38
CA PHE A 139 15.26 -6.54 -0.48
C PHE A 139 15.14 -5.12 -1.04
N SER A 140 14.75 -4.19 -0.18
CA SER A 140 14.68 -2.76 -0.47
C SER A 140 15.57 -1.97 0.49
N ASN A 141 16.00 -0.77 0.09
CA ASN A 141 16.64 0.16 1.01
C ASN A 141 15.57 1.07 1.63
N TYR A 142 15.34 0.93 2.95
CA TYR A 142 14.31 1.70 3.65
C TYR A 142 14.62 3.21 3.73
N TYR A 143 15.86 3.61 3.42
CA TYR A 143 16.30 5.00 3.49
C TYR A 143 16.22 5.75 2.16
N THR A 144 15.94 5.06 1.04
CA THR A 144 15.91 5.67 -0.29
C THR A 144 14.54 5.45 -0.92
N ILE A 145 13.68 6.46 -0.86
CA ILE A 145 12.46 6.52 -1.66
C ILE A 145 12.83 7.21 -2.97
N VAL A 146 12.52 6.57 -4.10
CA VAL A 146 12.69 7.18 -5.43
C VAL A 146 11.35 7.83 -5.79
N SER A 147 11.37 9.16 -6.00
CA SER A 147 10.24 9.91 -6.56
C SER A 147 10.23 9.76 -8.07
#